data_AF-A0A0K0GJT6-F1
#
_entry.id   AF-A0A0K0GJT6-F1
#
_cell.length_a   1.000
_cell.length_b   1.000
_cell.length_c   1.000
_cell.angle_alpha   90.00
_cell.angle_beta   90.00
_cell.angle_gamma   90.00
#
_symmetry.space_group_name_H-M   'P 1'
#
loop_
_entity.id
_entity.type
_entity.pdbx_description
1 polymer ?
#
loop_
_entity_poly.entity_id
_entity_poly.type
_entity_poly.pdbx_seq_one_letter_code
_entity_poly.pdbx_strand_id
1 'polypeptide(L)'
;MRSGHKVGGTPKARLFPQTRDELVECAALLDSIRRGEVDALRSPLAPVDVLAQQIVAEAACEDWDEDALFALVRRAWPFAGLRRATFDSVVRMLCDGFSTRLGPRAGCGTSAPA
;
A
#
# COMPACT_ATOMS: atom_id res chain seq x y z
N MET A 1 -10.33 -18.27 5.83
CA MET A 1 -11.09 -19.42 6.37
C MET A 1 -12.58 -19.22 6.11
N ARG A 2 -13.16 -19.90 5.12
CA ARG A 2 -14.61 -19.87 4.82
C ARG A 2 -15.36 -21.05 5.46
N SER A 3 -14.65 -22.17 5.67
CA SER A 3 -15.13 -23.34 6.41
C SER A 3 -15.18 -23.03 7.90
N GLY A 4 -16.34 -23.16 8.52
CA GLY A 4 -16.52 -22.88 9.94
C GLY A 4 -16.37 -21.40 10.31
N HIS A 5 -16.66 -20.46 9.41
CA HIS A 5 -16.59 -19.01 9.64
C HIS A 5 -17.71 -18.51 10.57
N LYS A 6 -17.74 -19.06 11.79
CA LYS A 6 -18.59 -18.69 12.91
C LYS A 6 -17.76 -18.79 14.19
N VAL A 7 -18.14 -18.05 15.23
CA VAL A 7 -17.49 -18.12 16.53
C VAL A 7 -17.50 -19.56 17.04
N GLY A 8 -16.32 -20.10 17.41
CA GLY A 8 -16.14 -21.48 17.85
C GLY A 8 -16.13 -22.54 16.73
N GLY A 9 -16.24 -22.14 15.46
CA GLY A 9 -16.12 -23.08 14.34
C GLY A 9 -14.68 -23.55 14.14
N THR A 10 -14.46 -24.86 14.07
CA THR A 10 -13.16 -25.42 13.70
C THR A 10 -13.02 -25.41 12.17
N PRO A 11 -12.07 -24.65 11.60
CA PRO A 11 -11.87 -24.61 10.17
C PRO A 11 -11.31 -25.95 9.69
N LYS A 12 -11.92 -26.52 8.66
CA LYS A 12 -11.46 -27.76 8.01
C LYS A 12 -10.93 -27.44 6.61
N ALA A 13 -9.73 -27.91 6.31
CA ALA A 13 -9.10 -27.85 5.00
C ALA A 13 -8.51 -29.23 4.64
N ARG A 14 -8.56 -29.59 3.36
CA ARG A 14 -7.92 -30.80 2.80
C ARG A 14 -7.07 -30.35 1.62
N LEU A 15 -5.81 -30.80 1.57
CA LEU A 15 -4.87 -30.50 0.50
C LEU A 15 -4.71 -31.75 -0.37
N PHE A 16 -4.75 -31.58 -1.69
CA PHE A 16 -4.60 -32.65 -2.68
C PHE A 16 -3.47 -32.25 -3.65
N PRO A 17 -2.19 -32.56 -3.33
CA PRO A 17 -1.08 -32.21 -4.20
C PRO A 17 -1.15 -33.01 -5.51
N GLN A 18 -0.89 -32.33 -6.63
CA GLN A 18 -0.90 -32.91 -7.98
C GLN A 18 0.49 -33.38 -8.41
N THR A 19 1.53 -32.90 -7.73
CA THR A 19 2.93 -33.25 -8.00
C THR A 19 3.66 -33.66 -6.72
N ARG A 20 4.85 -34.26 -6.86
CA ARG A 20 5.70 -34.61 -5.71
C ARG A 20 6.22 -33.38 -4.99
N ASP A 21 6.54 -32.32 -5.73
CA ASP A 21 7.04 -31.07 -5.15
C ASP A 21 5.95 -30.38 -4.32
N GLU A 22 4.72 -30.33 -4.86
CA GLU A 22 3.56 -29.82 -4.11
C GLU A 22 3.27 -30.63 -2.84
N LEU A 23 3.51 -31.95 -2.85
CA LEU A 23 3.34 -32.78 -1.65
C LEU A 23 4.31 -32.35 -0.55
N VAL A 24 5.56 -32.04 -0.90
CA VAL A 24 6.58 -31.54 0.04
C VAL A 24 6.17 -30.18 0.59
N GLU A 25 5.72 -29.25 -0.26
CA GLU A 25 5.22 -27.93 0.16
C GLU A 25 4.00 -28.05 1.08
N CYS A 26 3.04 -28.91 0.75
CA CYS A 26 1.86 -29.15 1.59
C CYS A 26 2.24 -29.71 2.97
N ALA A 27 3.22 -30.62 3.02
CA ALA A 27 3.71 -31.19 4.27
C ALA A 27 4.39 -30.13 5.15
N ALA A 28 5.25 -29.29 4.55
CA ALA A 28 5.90 -28.18 5.24
C ALA A 28 4.88 -27.17 5.77
N LEU A 29 3.89 -26.79 4.95
CA LEU A 29 2.81 -25.88 5.33
C LEU A 29 2.02 -26.42 6.54
N LEU A 30 1.67 -27.70 6.54
CA LEU A 30 0.96 -28.32 7.67
C LEU A 30 1.82 -28.36 8.95
N ASP A 31 3.13 -28.56 8.82
CA ASP A 31 4.05 -28.52 9.96
C ASP A 31 4.15 -27.12 10.56
N SER A 32 4.36 -26.08 9.73
CA SER A 32 4.37 -24.68 10.18
C SER A 32 3.05 -24.26 10.84
N ILE A 33 1.90 -24.66 10.28
CA ILE A 33 0.58 -24.41 10.90
C ILE A 33 0.49 -25.07 12.29
N ARG A 34 0.96 -26.31 12.44
CA ARG A 34 0.96 -27.02 13.75
C ARG A 34 1.85 -26.34 14.78
N ARG A 35 2.93 -25.72 14.33
CA ARG A 35 3.86 -24.93 15.17
C ARG A 35 3.35 -23.52 15.45
N GLY A 36 2.25 -23.10 14.81
CA GLY A 36 1.74 -21.73 14.91
C GLY A 36 2.67 -20.71 14.24
N GLU A 37 3.50 -21.15 13.30
CA GLU A 37 4.36 -20.28 12.50
C GLU A 37 3.48 -19.54 11.49
N VAL A 38 3.49 -18.21 11.58
CA VAL A 38 2.76 -17.32 10.68
C VAL A 38 3.75 -16.33 10.10
N ASP A 39 3.57 -15.98 8.84
CA ASP A 39 4.40 -14.98 8.17
C ASP A 39 4.41 -13.67 8.94
N ALA A 40 5.60 -13.10 9.08
CA ALA A 40 5.76 -11.79 9.69
C ALA A 40 5.18 -10.71 8.77
N LEU A 41 4.15 -10.02 9.24
CA LEU A 41 3.61 -8.86 8.54
C LEU A 41 4.58 -7.67 8.70
N ARG A 42 5.21 -7.27 7.61
CA ARG A 42 6.06 -6.08 7.55
C ARG A 42 5.33 -4.99 6.78
N SER A 43 4.85 -3.97 7.49
CA SER A 43 4.25 -2.81 6.85
C SER A 43 5.36 -1.89 6.32
N PRO A 44 5.31 -1.48 5.03
CA PRO A 44 6.28 -0.53 4.49
C PRO A 44 6.11 0.83 5.16
N LEU A 45 7.23 1.49 5.50
CA LEU A 45 7.23 2.83 6.07
C LEU A 45 7.27 3.86 4.95
N ALA A 46 6.36 4.83 4.99
CA ALA A 46 6.22 5.94 4.07
C ALA A 46 6.37 5.57 2.56
N PRO A 47 5.56 4.64 2.02
CA PRO A 47 5.57 4.35 0.58
C PRO A 47 5.16 5.60 -0.22
N VAL A 48 6.11 6.19 -0.95
CA VAL A 48 5.96 7.50 -1.61
C VAL A 48 5.04 7.45 -2.83
N ASP A 49 4.91 6.30 -3.47
CA ASP A 49 3.97 6.04 -4.56
C ASP A 49 2.52 6.05 -4.07
N VAL A 50 2.25 5.35 -2.97
CA VAL A 50 0.93 5.37 -2.30
C VAL A 50 0.61 6.77 -1.81
N LEU A 51 1.59 7.48 -1.22
CA LEU A 51 1.42 8.88 -0.82
C LEU A 51 1.01 9.76 -2.01
N ALA A 52 1.70 9.64 -3.15
CA ALA A 52 1.39 10.40 -4.34
C ALA A 52 -0.05 10.12 -4.84
N GLN A 53 -0.45 8.86 -4.87
CA GLN A 53 -1.80 8.45 -5.26
C GLN A 53 -2.86 9.03 -4.32
N GLN A 54 -2.62 9.03 -3.01
CA GLN A 54 -3.55 9.59 -2.04
C GLN A 54 -3.65 11.12 -2.15
N ILE A 55 -2.54 11.83 -2.34
CA ILE A 55 -2.57 13.29 -2.55
C ILE A 55 -3.42 13.65 -3.77
N VAL A 56 -3.26 12.93 -4.88
CA VAL A 56 -4.08 13.14 -6.09
C VAL A 56 -5.56 12.84 -5.82
N ALA A 57 -5.86 11.77 -5.07
CA ALA A 57 -7.23 11.42 -4.73
C ALA A 57 -7.91 12.49 -3.86
N GLU A 58 -7.23 12.96 -2.82
CA GLU A 58 -7.74 14.00 -1.92
C GLU A 58 -7.96 15.34 -2.67
N ALA A 59 -6.99 15.76 -3.47
CA ALA A 59 -7.08 16.99 -4.27
C ALA A 59 -8.14 16.92 -5.39
N ALA A 60 -8.55 15.72 -5.81
CA ALA A 60 -9.66 15.56 -6.75
C ALA A 60 -11.04 15.69 -6.09
N CYS A 61 -11.12 15.51 -4.77
CA CYS A 61 -12.36 15.60 -4.01
C CYS A 61 -12.63 17.03 -3.51
N GLU A 62 -11.60 17.73 -3.07
CA GLU A 62 -11.70 19.11 -2.57
C GLU A 62 -10.36 19.86 -2.64
N ASP A 63 -10.43 21.18 -2.47
CA ASP A 63 -9.24 22.02 -2.35
C ASP A 63 -8.63 21.85 -0.95
N TRP A 64 -7.31 21.68 -0.90
CA TRP A 64 -6.57 21.46 0.34
C TRP A 64 -5.53 22.57 0.60
N ASP A 65 -5.43 22.95 1.87
CA ASP A 65 -4.21 23.57 2.39
C ASP A 65 -3.12 22.50 2.58
N GLU A 66 -1.89 22.77 2.12
CA GLU A 66 -0.80 21.79 2.14
C GLU A 66 -0.41 21.34 3.55
N ASP A 67 -0.45 22.25 4.53
CA ASP A 67 -0.11 21.92 5.92
C ASP A 67 -1.20 21.03 6.54
N ALA A 68 -2.47 21.32 6.23
CA ALA A 68 -3.61 20.50 6.65
C ALA A 68 -3.56 19.09 6.04
N LEU A 69 -3.25 18.98 4.74
CA LEU A 69 -3.13 17.68 4.05
C LEU A 69 -1.93 16.89 4.60
N PHE A 70 -0.80 17.54 4.85
CA PHE A 70 0.35 16.90 5.50
C PHE A 70 -0.01 16.38 6.90
N ALA A 71 -0.72 17.16 7.70
CA ALA A 71 -1.19 16.76 9.02
C ALA A 71 -2.17 15.56 8.94
N LEU A 72 -3.07 15.55 7.96
CA LEU A 72 -3.99 14.44 7.70
C LEU A 72 -3.23 13.15 7.39
N VAL A 73 -2.31 13.18 6.41
CA VAL A 73 -1.51 12.03 5.99
C VAL A 73 -0.76 11.40 7.16
N ARG A 74 -0.17 12.21 8.05
CA ARG A 74 0.59 11.72 9.21
C ARG A 74 -0.25 11.01 10.27
N ARG A 75 -1.58 11.06 10.19
CA ARG A 75 -2.47 10.26 11.07
C ARG A 75 -2.45 8.78 10.71
N ALA A 76 -2.09 8.43 9.48
CA ALA A 76 -1.93 7.04 9.07
C ALA A 76 -0.60 6.47 9.57
N TRP A 77 -0.63 5.27 10.15
CA TRP A 77 0.53 4.63 10.78
C TRP A 77 1.78 4.57 9.88
N PRO A 78 1.70 4.20 8.57
CA PRO A 78 2.88 4.17 7.70
C PRO A 78 3.57 5.52 7.52
N PHE A 79 2.83 6.62 7.70
CA PHE A 79 3.29 7.99 7.48
C PHE A 79 3.47 8.79 8.78
N ALA A 80 3.33 8.18 9.95
CA ALA A 80 3.45 8.88 11.24
C ALA A 80 4.80 9.63 11.39
N GLY A 81 5.88 9.06 10.84
CA GLY A 81 7.22 9.65 10.78
C GLY A 81 7.54 10.39 9.47
N LEU A 82 6.55 10.68 8.62
CA LEU A 82 6.79 11.35 7.33
C LEU A 82 7.42 12.73 7.55
N ARG A 83 8.56 12.96 6.90
CA ARG A 83 9.24 14.25 6.93
C ARG A 83 8.55 15.22 5.98
N ARG A 84 8.41 16.48 6.41
CA ARG A 84 7.79 17.55 5.61
C ARG A 84 8.44 17.69 4.23
N ALA A 85 9.77 17.75 4.18
CA ALA A 85 10.50 17.84 2.91
C ALA A 85 10.22 16.70 1.92
N THR A 86 9.88 15.50 2.41
CA THR A 86 9.50 14.37 1.54
C THR A 86 8.09 14.58 0.98
N PHE A 87 7.15 15.04 1.80
CA PHE A 87 5.81 15.41 1.35
C PHE A 87 5.87 16.50 0.27
N ASP A 88 6.59 17.60 0.54
CA ASP A 88 6.71 18.72 -0.40
C ASP A 88 7.34 18.29 -1.74
N SER A 89 8.34 17.39 -1.68
CA SER A 89 8.94 16.86 -2.90
C SER A 89 7.96 16.05 -3.75
N VAL A 90 7.01 15.35 -3.12
CA VAL A 90 5.97 14.58 -3.83
C VAL A 90 4.91 15.52 -4.41
N VAL A 91 4.44 16.51 -3.63
CA VAL A 91 3.50 17.53 -4.12
C VAL A 91 4.09 18.25 -5.33
N ARG A 92 5.33 18.73 -5.23
CA ARG A 92 6.01 19.39 -6.35
C ARG A 92 6.13 18.49 -7.58
N MET A 93 6.49 17.22 -7.40
CA MET A 93 6.53 16.25 -8.51
C MET A 93 5.16 16.08 -9.18
N LEU A 94 4.07 16.12 -8.42
CA LEU A 94 2.71 16.01 -8.93
C LEU A 94 2.23 17.26 -9.67
N CYS A 95 2.67 18.45 -9.25
CA CYS A 95 2.37 19.72 -9.91
C CYS A 95 3.21 19.91 -11.19
N ASP A 96 4.53 19.75 -11.08
CA ASP A 96 5.47 20.04 -12.15
C ASP A 96 5.56 18.91 -13.19
N GLY A 97 5.10 17.71 -12.82
CA GLY A 97 5.34 16.49 -13.57
C GLY A 97 6.77 15.98 -13.44
N PHE A 98 7.12 14.96 -14.23
CA PHE A 98 8.46 14.38 -14.22
C PHE A 98 8.94 14.02 -15.63
N SER A 99 10.24 14.19 -15.85
CA SER A 99 10.90 13.85 -17.11
C SER A 99 11.30 12.39 -17.14
N THR A 100 10.82 11.65 -18.14
CA THR A 100 11.26 10.27 -18.41
C THR A 100 12.21 10.25 -19.60
N ARG A 101 12.88 9.11 -19.87
CA ARG A 101 13.66 8.89 -21.10
C ARG A 101 12.86 9.10 -22.40
N LEU A 102 11.53 9.11 -22.30
CA LEU A 102 10.60 9.31 -23.42
C LEU A 102 10.06 10.75 -23.49
N GLY A 103 10.63 11.68 -22.73
CA GLY A 103 10.21 13.09 -22.65
C GLY A 103 9.45 13.45 -21.37
N PRO A 104 9.08 14.73 -21.22
CA PRO A 104 8.31 15.23 -20.08
C PRO A 104 6.90 14.63 -20.05
N ARG A 105 6.47 14.15 -18.89
CA ARG A 105 5.05 13.85 -18.62
C ARG A 105 4.52 14.91 -17.66
N ALA A 106 3.49 15.63 -18.08
CA ALA A 106 2.90 16.71 -17.31
C ALA A 106 2.20 16.16 -16.05
N GLY A 107 2.40 16.86 -14.93
CA GLY A 107 1.52 16.85 -13.78
C GLY A 107 0.23 17.64 -14.08
N CYS A 108 -0.68 17.75 -13.11
CA CYS A 108 -1.97 18.43 -13.28
C CYS A 108 -1.75 19.88 -13.75
N GLY A 109 -1.83 20.11 -15.07
CA GLY A 109 -1.64 21.41 -15.68
C GLY A 109 -2.86 22.26 -15.42
N THR A 110 -2.77 23.17 -14.46
CA THR A 110 -3.70 24.30 -14.39
C THR A 110 -3.57 25.10 -15.66
N SER A 111 -4.67 25.24 -16.39
CA SER A 111 -4.82 26.24 -17.44
C SER A 111 -4.46 27.63 -16.90
N ALA A 112 -3.47 28.28 -17.49
CA ALA A 112 -3.24 29.70 -17.26
C ALA A 112 -4.32 30.53 -17.99
N PRO A 113 -4.90 31.58 -17.38
CA PRO A 113 -5.72 32.53 -18.11
C PRO A 113 -4.84 33.63 -18.71
N ALA A 114 -4.86 33.75 -20.05
CA ALA A 114 -4.87 34.98 -20.84
C ALA A 114 -4.89 34.62 -22.34
#